data_AF-A0A957JMT5-F1
#
_entry.id   AF-A0A957JMT5-F1
#
_cell.length_a   1.000
_cell.length_b   1.000
_cell.length_c   1.000
_cell.angle_alpha   90.00
_cell.angle_beta   90.00
_cell.angle_gamma   90.00
#
_symmetry.space_group_name_H-M   'P 1'
#
loop_
_entity.id
_entity.type
_entity.pdbx_description
1 polymer ?
#
loop_
_entity_poly.entity_id
_entity_poly.type
_entity_poly.pdbx_seq_one_letter_code
_entity_poly.pdbx_strand_id
1 'polypeptide(L)' 'MEQADIVLFDAPPVIAVTDSVVLGSKVDGVLLVVSAGKTRRDHAERAKETLAKAKVRIVGVTLTNAPKETGLGSYYG' A
#
# COMPACT_ATOMS: atom_id res chain seq x y z
N MET A 1 -23.42 8.92 -17.82
CA MET A 1 -23.13 7.54 -17.38
C MET A 1 -21.80 7.59 -16.65
N GLU A 2 -21.77 7.22 -15.38
CA GLU A 2 -20.50 6.91 -14.70
C GLU A 2 -20.00 5.56 -15.24
N GLN A 3 -18.73 5.48 -15.63
CA GLN A 3 -18.18 4.31 -16.34
C GLN A 3 -17.68 3.21 -15.39
N ALA A 4 -17.50 3.51 -14.11
CA ALA A 4 -17.09 2.57 -13.06
C ALA A 4 -17.48 3.09 -11.68
N ASP A 5 -17.80 2.19 -10.75
CA ASP A 5 -18.05 2.52 -9.34
C ASP A 5 -16.75 2.72 -8.54
N ILE A 6 -15.68 2.02 -8.93
CA ILE A 6 -14.37 2.07 -8.28
C ILE A 6 -13.28 2.03 -9.36
N VAL A 7 -12.28 2.89 -9.23
CA VAL A 7 -11.08 2.91 -10.09
C VAL A 7 -9.85 2.68 -9.23
N LEU A 8 -9.08 1.65 -9.56
CA LEU A 8 -7.80 1.36 -8.92
C LEU A 8 -6.66 1.89 -9.79
N PHE A 9 -5.81 2.72 -9.21
CA PHE A 9 -4.59 3.18 -9.85
C PHE A 9 -3.40 2.44 -9.26
N ASP A 10 -2.55 1.89 -10.13
CA ASP A 10 -1.25 1.39 -9.71
C ASP A 10 -0.25 2.55 -9.65
N ALA A 11 0.54 2.57 -8.58
CA ALA A 11 1.48 3.63 -8.30
C ALA A 11 2.88 3.04 -8.07
N PRO A 12 3.94 3.69 -8.55
CA PRO A 12 5.31 3.26 -8.26
C PRO A 12 5.62 3.38 -6.74
N PRO A 13 6.77 2.86 -6.26
CA PRO A 13 7.09 2.91 -4.83
C PRO A 13 7.21 4.34 -4.27
N VAL A 14 6.51 4.61 -3.17
CA VAL A 14 6.43 5.94 -2.52
C VAL A 14 7.80 6.55 -2.19
N ILE A 15 8.80 5.72 -1.89
CA ILE A 15 10.15 6.18 -1.53
C ILE A 15 11.04 6.43 -2.76
N ALA A 16 10.73 5.81 -3.89
CA ALA A 16 11.60 5.85 -5.08
C ALA A 16 11.27 7.03 -6.00
N VAL A 17 9.99 7.45 -6.05
CA VAL A 17 9.52 8.46 -7.00
C VAL A 17 8.39 9.32 -6.41
N THR A 18 8.24 10.52 -6.97
CA THR A 18 7.22 11.50 -6.55
C THR A 18 5.82 11.20 -7.06
N ASP A 19 5.67 10.36 -8.09
CA ASP A 19 4.41 10.17 -8.81
C ASP A 19 3.30 9.61 -7.91
N SER A 20 3.63 8.75 -6.96
CA SER A 20 2.69 8.16 -6.01
C SER A 20 2.10 9.21 -5.06
N VAL A 21 2.86 10.25 -4.76
CA VAL A 21 2.41 11.38 -3.93
C VAL A 21 1.46 12.27 -4.73
N VAL A 22 1.83 12.58 -5.98
CA VAL A 22 1.00 13.38 -6.88
C VAL A 22 -0.33 12.69 -7.16
N LEU A 23 -0.30 11.39 -7.46
CA LEU A 23 -1.49 10.58 -7.68
C LEU A 23 -2.33 10.48 -6.40
N GLY A 24 -1.69 10.24 -5.24
CA GLY A 24 -2.36 10.19 -3.94
C GLY A 24 -3.14 11.47 -3.60
N SER A 25 -2.70 12.63 -4.09
CA SER A 25 -3.40 13.90 -3.89
C SER A 25 -4.65 14.09 -4.76
N LYS A 26 -4.87 13.21 -5.75
CA LYS A 26 -5.97 13.27 -6.72
C LYS A 26 -7.02 12.16 -6.55
N VAL A 27 -6.84 11.29 -5.56
CA VAL A 27 -7.73 10.14 -5.28
C VAL A 27 -8.33 10.27 -3.89
N ASP A 28 -9.42 9.56 -3.64
CA ASP A 28 -10.11 9.57 -2.34
C ASP A 28 -9.27 8.97 -1.20
N GLY A 29 -8.32 8.11 -1.55
CA GLY A 29 -7.31 7.61 -0.63
C GLY A 29 -6.41 6.55 -1.24
N VAL A 30 -5.43 6.13 -0.46
CA VAL A 30 -4.39 5.17 -0.88
C VAL A 30 -4.31 3.99 0.07
N LEU A 31 -4.14 2.79 -0.49
CA LEU A 31 -3.80 1.59 0.25
C LEU A 31 -2.28 1.42 0.22
N LEU A 32 -1.63 1.49 1.39
CA LEU A 32 -0.18 1.31 1.46
C LEU A 32 0.17 -0.18 1.45
N VAL A 33 0.89 -0.62 0.42
CA VAL A 33 1.34 -2.03 0.29
C VAL A 33 2.77 -2.17 0.79
N VAL A 34 2.97 -3.04 1.78
CA VAL A 34 4.27 -3.33 2.41
C VAL A 34 4.62 -4.79 2.14
N SER A 35 5.83 -5.09 1.66
CA SER A 35 6.25 -6.47 1.43
C SER A 35 6.95 -7.02 2.67
N ALA A 36 6.38 -8.08 3.25
CA ALA A 36 7.04 -8.84 4.31
C ALA A 36 8.39 -9.38 3.84
N GLY A 37 9.36 -9.42 4.75
CA GLY A 37 10.72 -9.88 4.48
C GLY A 37 11.56 -8.99 3.54
N LYS A 38 10.95 -8.05 2.82
CA LYS A 38 11.63 -7.20 1.83
C LYS A 38 11.61 -5.71 2.20
N THR A 39 10.49 -5.20 2.68
CA THR A 39 10.38 -3.80 3.09
C THR A 39 10.88 -3.64 4.52
N ARG A 40 11.95 -2.87 4.71
CA ARG A 40 12.45 -2.51 6.05
C ARG A 40 11.46 -1.57 6.74
N ARG A 41 11.39 -1.64 8.07
CA ARG A 41 10.45 -0.86 8.88
C ARG A 41 10.62 0.66 8.69
N ASP A 42 11.87 1.14 8.66
CA ASP A 42 12.20 2.55 8.44
C ASP A 42 11.74 3.06 7.06
N HIS A 43 11.79 2.22 6.02
CA HIS A 43 11.25 2.58 4.71
C HIS A 43 9.72 2.70 4.73
N ALA A 44 9.02 1.81 5.46
CA ALA A 44 7.57 1.88 5.61
C ALA A 44 7.14 3.11 6.43
N GLU A 45 7.86 3.43 7.51
CA GLU A 45 7.64 4.63 8.32
C GLU A 45 7.85 5.89 7.48
N ARG A 46 8.94 5.97 6.71
CA ARG A 46 9.20 7.10 5.82
C ARG A 46 8.12 7.24 4.73
N ALA A 47 7.59 6.14 4.21
CA ALA A 47 6.53 6.18 3.21
C ALA A 47 5.24 6.78 3.80
N LYS A 48 4.88 6.34 5.01
CA LYS A 48 3.76 6.90 5.78
C LYS A 48 3.95 8.39 6.02
N GLU A 49 5.13 8.82 6.45
CA GLU A 49 5.44 10.24 6.68
C GLU A 49 5.35 11.08 5.41
N THR A 50 5.88 10.58 4.29
CA THR A 50 5.81 11.27 3.00
C THR A 50 4.36 11.48 2.57
N LEU A 51 3.53 10.44 2.64
CA LEU A 51 2.10 10.54 2.32
C LEU A 51 1.36 11.50 3.28
N ALA A 52 1.67 11.44 4.58
CA ALA A 52 1.09 12.33 5.58
C ALA A 52 1.46 13.80 5.33
N LYS A 53 2.72 14.11 5.02
CA LYS A 53 3.18 15.47 4.66
C LYS A 53 2.48 16.01 3.43
N ALA A 54 2.18 15.15 2.47
CA ALA A 54 1.42 15.48 1.28
C ALA A 54 -0.10 15.51 1.50
N LYS A 55 -0.58 15.32 2.75
CA LYS A 55 -2.00 15.27 3.12
C LYS A 55 -2.78 14.18 2.37
N VAL A 56 -2.09 13.12 1.95
CA VAL A 56 -2.72 11.97 1.30
C VAL A 56 -3.37 11.08 2.37
N ARG A 57 -4.65 10.75 2.16
CA ARG A 57 -5.40 9.88 3.08
C ARG A 57 -5.02 8.42 2.86
N ILE A 58 -4.35 7.81 3.84
CA ILE A 58 -4.13 6.36 3.85
C ILE A 58 -5.40 5.68 4.37
N VAL A 59 -6.06 4.87 3.55
CA VAL A 59 -7.28 4.14 3.94
C VAL A 59 -6.98 2.86 4.70
N GLY A 60 -5.77 2.31 4.52
CA GLY A 60 -5.31 1.11 5.19
C GLY A 60 -3.90 0.71 4.76
N VAL A 61 -3.40 -0.39 5.34
CA VAL A 61 -2.10 -0.97 5.01
C VAL A 61 -2.29 -2.47 4.77
N THR A 62 -1.68 -2.98 3.70
CA THR A 62 -1.64 -4.41 3.38
C THR A 62 -0.21 -4.94 3.48
N LEU A 63 -0.06 -6.12 4.06
CA LEU A 63 1.20 -6.86 4.06
C LEU A 63 1.16 -7.94 2.96
N THR A 64 2.05 -7.84 1.98
CA THR A 64 2.21 -8.84 0.91
C THR A 64 3.42 -9.74 1.19
N ASN A 65 3.49 -10.92 0.56
CA ASN A 65 4.56 -11.91 0.75
C ASN A 65 4.78 -12.35 2.20
N ALA A 66 3.77 -12.21 3.05
CA ALA A 66 3.83 -12.73 4.41
C ALA A 66 3.99 -14.26 4.35
N PRO A 67 4.94 -14.84 5.11
CA PRO A 67 5.05 -16.29 5.19
C PRO A 67 3.70 -16.85 5.68
N LYS A 68 3.20 -17.86 4.96
CA LYS A 68 2.05 -18.62 5.46
C LYS A 68 2.50 -19.32 6.73
N GLU A 69 1.79 -19.12 7.83
CA GLU A 69 1.99 -19.99 8.99
C GLU A 69 1.66 -21.41 8.55
N THR A 70 2.66 -22.27 8.42
CA THR A 70 2.48 -23.72 8.28
C THR A 70 2.13 -24.29 9.65
N GLY A 71 0.96 -23.92 10.17
CA GLY A 71 0.41 -24.41 11.43
C GLY A 71 -0.90 -25.13 11.18
N LEU A 72 -0.87 -26.47 11.24
CA LEU A 72 -1.96 -27.47 11.39
C LEU A 72 -3.27 -27.37 10.56
N GLY A 73 -3.56 -26.27 9.87
CA GLY A 73 -4.81 -26.04 9.13
C GLY A 73 -4.79 -26.46 7.67
N SER A 74 -3.62 -26.90 7.15
CA SER A 74 -3.47 -27.31 5.75
C SER A 74 -3.76 -28.81 5.50
N TYR A 75 -4.22 -29.54 6.52
CA TYR A 75 -4.54 -30.97 6.42
C TYR A 75 -6.03 -31.26 6.16
N TYR A 76 -6.86 -30.23 6.10
CA TYR A 76 -8.27 -30.34 5.68
C TYR A 76 -8.54 -29.31 4.58
N GLY A 77 -8.07 -29.64 3.38
CA GLY A 77 -8.41 -28.97 2.12
C GLY A 77 -8.45 -30.01 1.02
#